data_AF-A0A2P5D405-F1
#
_entry.id   AF-A0A2P5D405-F1
#
_cell.length_a   1.000
_cell.length_b   1.000
_cell.length_c   1.000
_cell.angle_alpha   90.00
_cell.angle_beta   90.00
_cell.angle_gamma   90.00
#
_symmetry.space_group_name_H-M   'P 1'
#
loop_
_entity.id
_entity.type
_entity.pdbx_description
1 polymer ?
#
loop_
_entity_poly.entity_id
_entity_poly.type
_entity_poly.pdbx_seq_one_letter_code
_entity_poly.pdbx_strand_id
1 'polypeptide(L)'
;MLLSINSSYLSFRQAFIALILASATTTTLPPEDWVKTNFDATMQDSAIVTAVIYQNSTSTIIGIETMKHHLASALMSECLAARLSIELALSLIISHLILKCDAKVVIQNLDPTDEDRE
;
A
#
# COMPACT_ATOMS: atom_id res chain seq x y z
N MET A 1 -20.34 9.94 -16.02
CA MET A 1 -19.90 8.53 -16.04
C MET A 1 -18.53 8.37 -16.71
N LEU A 2 -18.35 8.69 -18.01
CA LEU A 2 -17.03 8.62 -18.69
C LEU A 2 -15.95 9.53 -18.08
N LEU A 3 -16.31 10.76 -17.70
CA LEU A 3 -15.38 11.68 -17.00
C LEU A 3 -14.90 11.12 -15.65
N SER A 4 -15.79 10.44 -14.92
CA SER A 4 -15.47 9.81 -13.63
C SER A 4 -14.56 8.60 -13.79
N ILE A 5 -14.69 7.84 -14.89
CA ILE A 5 -13.79 6.73 -15.23
C ILE A 5 -12.40 7.26 -15.57
N ASN A 6 -12.31 8.29 -16.42
CA ASN A 6 -11.04 8.86 -16.84
C ASN A 6 -10.29 9.49 -15.65
N SER A 7 -11.00 10.23 -14.79
CA SER A 7 -10.42 10.77 -13.54
C SER A 7 -9.89 9.65 -12.64
N SER A 8 -10.66 8.57 -12.46
CA SER A 8 -10.18 7.41 -11.69
C SER A 8 -8.91 6.81 -12.27
N TYR A 9 -8.85 6.62 -13.59
CA TYR A 9 -7.67 6.10 -14.29
C TYR A 9 -6.43 6.97 -14.10
N LEU A 10 -6.58 8.29 -14.13
CA LEU A 10 -5.48 9.22 -13.87
C LEU A 10 -4.98 9.12 -12.43
N SER A 11 -5.89 9.04 -11.45
CA SER A 11 -5.51 8.83 -10.04
C SER A 11 -4.82 7.48 -9.85
N PHE A 12 -5.31 6.40 -10.46
CA PHE A 12 -4.65 5.08 -10.46
C PHE A 12 -3.24 5.15 -11.02
N ARG A 13 -3.08 5.80 -12.18
CA ARG A 13 -1.76 5.99 -12.80
C ARG A 13 -0.81 6.77 -11.90
N GLN A 14 -1.29 7.81 -11.23
CA GLN A 14 -0.48 8.63 -10.33
C GLN A 14 -0.02 7.85 -9.10
N ALA A 15 -0.94 7.17 -8.40
CA ALA A 15 -0.59 6.32 -7.26
C ALA A 15 0.39 5.21 -7.66
N PHE A 16 0.18 4.58 -8.82
CA PHE A 16 1.08 3.55 -9.33
C PHE A 16 2.48 4.09 -9.67
N ILE A 17 2.57 5.27 -10.29
CA ILE A 17 3.86 5.91 -10.59
C ILE A 17 4.58 6.30 -9.30
N ALA A 18 3.89 6.92 -8.34
CA ALA A 18 4.45 7.27 -7.05
C ALA A 18 5.01 6.02 -6.34
N LEU A 19 4.25 4.93 -6.39
CA LEU A 19 4.66 3.65 -5.82
C LEU A 19 5.91 3.05 -6.46
N ILE A 20 6.02 3.08 -7.80
CA ILE A 20 7.22 2.66 -8.51
C ILE A 20 8.43 3.52 -8.10
N LEU A 21 8.25 4.84 -8.04
CA LEU A 21 9.32 5.77 -7.67
C LEU A 21 9.77 5.56 -6.21
N ALA A 22 8.84 5.31 -5.30
CA ALA A 22 9.13 4.95 -3.91
C ALA A 22 9.87 3.60 -3.80
N SER A 23 9.49 2.62 -4.61
CA SER A 23 10.17 1.33 -4.68
C SER A 23 11.61 1.45 -5.22
N ALA A 24 11.85 2.34 -6.18
CA ALA A 24 13.17 2.52 -6.80
C ALA A 24 14.22 3.15 -5.87
N THR A 25 13.80 3.85 -4.81
CA THR A 25 14.70 4.64 -3.94
C THR A 25 15.19 3.89 -2.69
N THR A 26 14.68 2.68 -2.39
CA THR A 26 15.09 1.93 -1.18
C THR A 26 15.38 0.46 -1.46
N THR A 27 16.57 0.21 -1.98
CA THR A 27 17.05 -1.12 -2.41
C THR A 27 17.65 -1.94 -1.26
N THR A 28 16.86 -2.21 -0.22
CA THR A 28 17.09 -3.39 0.61
C THR A 28 16.09 -4.45 0.20
N LEU A 29 16.61 -5.58 -0.30
CA LEU A 29 15.82 -6.77 -0.58
C LEU A 29 15.33 -7.35 0.74
N PRO A 30 14.10 -7.86 0.80
CA PRO A 30 13.67 -8.61 1.98
C PRO A 30 14.52 -9.90 2.11
N PRO A 31 14.62 -10.46 3.33
CA PRO A 31 15.19 -11.80 3.53
C PRO A 31 14.54 -12.86 2.64
N GLU A 32 15.20 -14.02 2.52
CA GLU A 32 14.63 -15.18 1.83
C GLU A 32 13.28 -15.57 2.46
N ASP A 33 12.31 -15.95 1.62
CA ASP A 33 10.90 -16.22 1.97
C ASP A 33 10.09 -15.04 2.55
N TRP A 34 10.69 -13.84 2.62
CA TRP A 34 9.99 -12.63 3.03
C TRP A 34 9.55 -11.82 1.83
N VAL A 35 8.45 -11.09 2.01
CA VAL A 35 7.90 -10.18 1.01
C VAL A 35 7.94 -8.78 1.56
N LYS A 36 8.38 -7.84 0.72
CA LYS A 36 8.31 -6.42 1.00
C LYS A 36 7.11 -5.84 0.27
N THR A 37 6.28 -5.09 0.99
CA THR A 37 5.27 -4.26 0.35
C THR A 37 5.78 -2.84 0.20
N ASN A 38 5.43 -2.24 -0.93
CA ASN A 38 5.19 -0.81 -0.97
C ASN A 38 3.68 -0.63 -1.20
N PHE A 39 3.08 0.31 -0.50
CA PHE A 39 1.73 0.76 -0.79
C PHE A 39 1.66 2.27 -0.69
N ASP A 40 0.71 2.86 -1.40
CA ASP A 40 0.48 4.29 -1.42
C ASP A 40 -1.00 4.57 -1.68
N ALA A 41 -1.44 5.76 -1.32
CA ALA A 41 -2.78 6.23 -1.59
C ALA A 41 -2.77 7.65 -2.15
N THR A 42 -3.59 7.90 -3.16
CA THR A 42 -3.84 9.25 -3.65
C THR A 42 -5.31 9.62 -3.48
N MET A 43 -5.57 10.90 -3.25
CA MET A 43 -6.92 11.43 -3.07
C MET A 43 -7.19 12.52 -4.09
N GLN A 44 -8.29 12.40 -4.82
CA GLN A 44 -8.77 13.40 -5.77
C GLN A 44 -10.30 13.43 -5.77
N ASP A 45 -10.89 14.63 -5.71
CA ASP A 45 -12.33 14.87 -5.88
C ASP A 45 -13.24 13.93 -5.05
N SER A 46 -12.88 13.70 -3.78
CA SER A 46 -13.59 12.80 -2.83
C SER A 46 -13.50 11.30 -3.15
N ALA A 47 -12.58 10.90 -4.02
CA ALA A 47 -12.19 9.52 -4.21
C ALA A 47 -10.78 9.30 -3.66
N ILE A 48 -10.60 8.17 -2.98
CA ILE A 48 -9.30 7.64 -2.61
C ILE A 48 -9.00 6.48 -3.55
N VAL A 49 -7.77 6.45 -4.05
CA VAL A 49 -7.24 5.33 -4.82
C VAL A 49 -6.03 4.80 -4.07
N THR A 50 -6.08 3.52 -3.73
CA THR A 50 -5.00 2.80 -3.04
C THR A 50 -4.31 1.88 -4.04
N ALA A 51 -3.00 1.71 -3.87
CA ALA A 51 -2.19 0.81 -4.68
C ALA A 51 -1.18 0.07 -3.80
N VAL A 52 -0.98 -1.21 -4.07
CA VAL A 52 -0.07 -2.10 -3.36
C VAL A 52 0.76 -2.87 -4.38
N ILE A 53 2.07 -2.97 -4.15
CA ILE A 53 2.99 -3.83 -4.90
C ILE A 53 3.81 -4.65 -3.92
N TYR A 54 3.87 -5.95 -4.16
CA TYR A 54 4.65 -6.91 -3.39
C TYR A 54 5.85 -7.38 -4.18
N GLN A 55 7.01 -7.34 -3.54
CA GLN A 55 8.27 -7.82 -4.10
C GLN A 55 8.90 -8.84 -3.14
N ASN A 56 9.34 -9.96 -3.69
CA ASN A 56 10.09 -10.98 -2.94
C ASN A 56 11.60 -10.65 -2.87
N SER A 57 12.37 -11.54 -2.27
CA SER A 57 13.83 -11.44 -2.14
C SER A 57 14.58 -11.37 -3.48
N THR A 58 13.97 -11.79 -4.60
CA THR A 58 14.55 -11.73 -5.94
C THR A 58 14.13 -10.49 -6.73
N SER A 59 13.57 -9.46 -6.06
CA SER A 59 12.96 -8.27 -6.69
C SER A 59 11.80 -8.58 -7.65
N THR A 60 11.27 -9.80 -7.62
CA THR A 60 10.17 -10.20 -8.49
C THR A 60 8.87 -9.68 -7.89
N ILE A 61 8.05 -9.03 -8.71
CA ILE A 61 6.72 -8.62 -8.29
C ILE A 61 5.83 -9.86 -8.25
N ILE A 62 5.31 -10.17 -7.07
CA ILE A 62 4.47 -11.36 -6.83
C ILE A 62 3.00 -11.03 -6.61
N GLY A 63 2.69 -9.74 -6.44
CA GLY A 63 1.33 -9.26 -6.20
C GLY A 63 1.21 -7.77 -6.50
N ILE A 64 0.11 -7.40 -7.14
CA ILE A 64 -0.27 -6.01 -7.36
C ILE A 64 -1.77 -5.93 -7.12
N GLU A 65 -2.19 -4.98 -6.30
CA GLU A 65 -3.62 -4.69 -6.12
C GLU A 65 -3.87 -3.20 -6.05
N THR A 66 -5.03 -2.78 -6.54
CA THR A 66 -5.49 -1.41 -6.49
C THR A 66 -6.97 -1.37 -6.16
N MET A 67 -7.39 -0.43 -5.32
CA MET A 67 -8.80 -0.26 -4.99
C MET A 67 -9.19 1.21 -5.01
N LYS A 68 -10.44 1.48 -5.37
CA LYS A 68 -11.04 2.81 -5.28
C LYS A 68 -12.06 2.83 -4.16
N HIS A 69 -11.99 3.86 -3.33
CA HIS A 69 -12.89 4.09 -2.22
C HIS A 69 -13.60 5.44 -2.37
N HIS A 70 -14.83 5.48 -1.88
CA HIS A 70 -15.62 6.70 -1.72
C HIS A 70 -15.51 7.13 -0.26
N LEU A 71 -14.57 8.01 0.10
CA LEU A 71 -14.43 8.66 1.41
C LEU A 71 -13.27 9.67 1.37
N ALA A 72 -13.30 10.70 2.23
CA ALA A 72 -12.54 11.94 2.05
C ALA A 72 -11.71 12.33 3.28
N SER A 73 -10.66 11.58 3.61
CA SER A 73 -9.57 12.13 4.42
C SER A 73 -8.24 11.50 4.07
N ALA A 74 -7.17 12.31 4.16
CA ALA A 74 -5.80 11.84 3.93
C ALA A 74 -5.37 10.77 4.95
N LEU A 75 -5.89 10.81 6.18
CA LEU A 75 -5.60 9.75 7.16
C LEU A 75 -6.24 8.42 6.74
N MET A 76 -7.50 8.46 6.29
CA MET A 76 -8.17 7.24 5.83
C MET A 76 -7.52 6.66 4.57
N SER A 77 -6.93 7.47 3.70
CA SER A 77 -6.29 6.97 2.49
C SER A 77 -5.10 6.05 2.80
N GLU A 78 -4.26 6.46 3.75
CA GLU A 78 -3.14 5.65 4.22
C GLU A 78 -3.59 4.37 4.92
N CYS A 79 -4.59 4.47 5.80
CA CYS A 79 -5.14 3.30 6.49
C CYS A 79 -5.76 2.30 5.50
N LEU A 80 -6.44 2.79 4.45
CA LEU A 80 -7.05 1.94 3.43
C LEU A 80 -6.00 1.26 2.55
N ALA A 81 -4.88 1.92 2.25
CA ALA A 81 -3.79 1.30 1.50
C ALA A 81 -3.05 0.25 2.34
N ALA A 82 -2.83 0.51 3.64
CA ALA A 82 -2.32 -0.50 4.57
C ALA A 82 -3.27 -1.70 4.67
N ARG A 83 -4.59 -1.46 4.75
CA ARG A 83 -5.59 -2.52 4.79
C ARG A 83 -5.57 -3.37 3.52
N LEU A 84 -5.58 -2.72 2.34
CA LEU A 84 -5.48 -3.41 1.06
C LEU A 84 -4.21 -4.25 0.96
N SER A 85 -3.10 -3.75 1.52
CA SER A 85 -1.87 -4.53 1.60
C SER A 85 -2.08 -5.80 2.40
N ILE A 86 -2.57 -5.70 3.64
CA ILE A 86 -2.79 -6.89 4.48
C ILE A 86 -3.76 -7.88 3.82
N GLU A 87 -4.85 -7.40 3.20
CA GLU A 87 -5.80 -8.23 2.45
C GLU A 87 -5.10 -9.01 1.32
N LEU A 88 -4.23 -8.35 0.54
CA LEU A 88 -3.45 -8.98 -0.51
C LEU A 88 -2.48 -10.05 0.05
N ALA A 89 -1.79 -9.78 1.17
CA ALA A 89 -0.92 -10.77 1.81
C ALA A 89 -1.65 -12.03 2.25
N LEU A 90 -2.84 -11.88 2.83
CA LEU A 90 -3.66 -13.01 3.22
C LEU A 90 -4.09 -13.82 1.99
N SER A 91 -4.47 -13.15 0.91
CA SER A 91 -4.88 -13.83 -0.34
C SER A 91 -3.75 -14.62 -1.01
N LEU A 92 -2.51 -14.15 -0.85
CA LEU A 92 -1.30 -14.78 -1.40
C LEU A 92 -0.64 -15.76 -0.42
N ILE A 93 -1.22 -15.96 0.77
CA ILE A 93 -0.69 -16.86 1.80
C ILE A 93 0.75 -16.49 2.19
N ILE A 94 1.03 -15.18 2.27
CA ILE A 94 2.37 -14.68 2.63
C ILE A 94 2.56 -14.81 4.14
N SER A 95 3.62 -15.54 4.53
CA SER A 95 3.91 -15.83 5.94
C SER A 95 4.70 -14.70 6.64
N HIS A 96 5.56 -13.99 5.89
CA HIS A 96 6.41 -12.93 6.42
C HIS A 96 6.35 -11.70 5.52
N LEU A 97 5.78 -10.61 6.04
CA LEU A 97 5.57 -9.36 5.32
C LEU A 97 6.30 -8.20 6.00
N ILE A 98 7.12 -7.47 5.25
CA ILE A 98 7.67 -6.18 5.65
C ILE A 98 6.72 -5.09 5.18
N LEU A 99 5.94 -4.56 6.12
CA LEU A 99 5.03 -3.45 5.89
C LEU A 99 5.80 -2.13 5.88
N LYS A 100 6.02 -1.53 4.71
CA LYS A 100 6.67 -0.22 4.58
C LYS A 100 5.64 0.86 4.28
N CYS A 101 5.55 1.83 5.18
CA CYS A 101 4.70 3.01 5.06
C CYS A 101 5.55 4.25 5.39
N ASP A 102 5.27 5.39 4.79
CA ASP A 102 5.84 6.69 5.17
C ASP A 102 4.91 7.49 6.10
N ALA A 103 3.63 7.12 6.19
CA ALA A 103 2.67 7.68 7.11
C ALA A 103 2.93 7.20 8.56
N LYS A 104 3.66 8.03 9.32
CA LYS A 104 3.96 7.81 10.75
C LYS A 104 2.73 7.42 11.58
N VAL A 105 1.57 8.01 11.29
CA VAL A 105 0.32 7.75 12.04
C VAL A 105 -0.13 6.30 11.86
N VAL A 106 0.02 5.71 10.66
CA VAL A 106 -0.33 4.31 10.42
C VAL A 106 0.63 3.39 11.16
N ILE A 107 1.93 3.67 11.10
CA ILE A 107 2.95 2.89 11.81
C ILE A 107 2.68 2.88 13.31
N GLN A 108 2.43 4.05 13.92
CA GLN A 108 2.22 4.18 15.36
C GLN A 108 0.97 3.46 15.89
N ASN A 109 -0.04 3.24 15.05
CA ASN A 109 -1.26 2.52 15.45
C ASN A 109 -1.21 1.02 15.12
N LEU A 110 -0.21 0.57 14.36
CA LEU A 110 0.01 -0.84 14.03
C LEU A 110 1.11 -1.49 14.87
N ASP A 111 2.06 -0.69 15.37
CA ASP A 111 3.05 -1.15 16.32
C ASP A 111 2.36 -1.30 17.69
N PRO A 112 2.33 -2.49 18.31
CA PRO A 112 1.78 -2.63 19.64
C PRO A 112 2.55 -1.73 20.59
N THR A 113 1.84 -0.86 21.30
CA THR A 113 2.41 -0.14 22.44
C THR A 113 2.92 -1.16 23.44
N ASP A 114 4.05 -0.89 24.12
CA ASP A 114 4.60 -1.80 25.13
C ASP A 114 3.61 -2.13 26.28
N GLU A 115 2.50 -1.40 26.37
CA GLU A 115 1.37 -1.64 27.28
C GLU A 115 0.51 -2.86 26.88
N ASP A 116 0.56 -3.34 25.63
CA ASP A 116 -0.24 -4.47 25.14
C ASP A 116 0.51 -5.83 25.23
N ARG A 117 1.67 -5.86 25.89
CA ARG A 117 2.54 -7.04 26.03
C ARG A 117 2.49 -7.74 27.40
N GLU A 118 1.57 -7.36 28.29
CA GLU A 118 1.27 -8.07 29.55
C GLU A 118 0.26 -9.21 29.36
#